data_AF-A0A1G0Y634-F1
#
_entry.id   AF-A0A1G0Y634-F1
#
_cell.length_a   1.000
_cell.length_b   1.000
_cell.length_c   1.000
_cell.angle_alpha   90.00
_cell.angle_beta   90.00
_cell.angle_gamma   90.00
#
_symmetry.space_group_name_H-M   'P 1'
#
loop_
_entity.id
_entity.type
_entity.pdbx_description
1 polymer ?
#
loop_
_entity_poly.entity_id
_entity_poly.type
_entity_poly.pdbx_seq_one_letter_code
_entity_poly.pdbx_strand_id
1 'polypeptide(L)'
;MHIVILGLSIVSSWGNGHVTTYRGLVRELKASGHTVLFLERDKPWYAANRDLPVSSDGDIQLYGDVPELDRKFAGVGYEGFAVAVRIQDEQEICMK
;
A
#
# COMPACT_ATOMS: atom_id res chain seq x y z
N MET A 1 0.11 16.69 -7.64
CA MET A 1 -0.72 16.50 -6.42
C MET A 1 -0.19 15.31 -5.65
N HIS A 2 -0.35 15.28 -4.33
CA HIS A 2 0.02 14.15 -3.49
C HIS A 2 -1.18 13.23 -3.28
N ILE A 3 -1.00 11.93 -3.52
CA ILE A 3 -2.02 10.90 -3.37
C ILE A 3 -1.49 9.84 -2.43
N VAL A 4 -2.30 9.46 -1.44
CA VAL A 4 -2.01 8.32 -0.57
C VAL A 4 -3.01 7.22 -0.83
N ILE A 5 -2.51 6.00 -0.97
CA ILE A 5 -3.31 4.79 -1.13
C ILE A 5 -3.00 3.88 0.06
N LEU A 6 -4.01 3.58 0.87
CA LEU A 6 -3.92 2.51 1.87
C LEU A 6 -4.50 1.26 1.25
N GLY A 7 -3.66 0.28 0.90
CA GLY A 7 -4.07 -0.92 0.17
C GLY A 7 -3.64 -2.21 0.86
N LEU A 8 -4.19 -3.34 0.37
CA LEU A 8 -3.97 -4.67 0.94
C LEU A 8 -2.50 -5.10 0.84
N SER A 9 -2.01 -5.28 -0.40
CA SER A 9 -0.59 -5.44 -0.69
C SER A 9 -0.30 -5.05 -2.14
N ILE A 10 0.80 -4.33 -2.37
CA ILE A 10 1.40 -4.03 -3.67
C ILE A 10 2.72 -4.77 -3.86
N VAL A 11 3.36 -5.21 -2.76
CA VAL A 11 4.66 -5.90 -2.79
C VAL A 11 4.59 -7.42 -2.79
N SER A 12 3.42 -8.01 -2.60
CA SER A 12 3.19 -9.45 -2.65
C SER A 12 1.94 -9.80 -3.44
N SER A 13 2.09 -10.54 -4.55
CA SER A 13 0.97 -11.10 -5.32
C SER A 13 0.38 -12.39 -4.72
N TRP A 14 1.00 -12.95 -3.68
CA TRP A 14 0.53 -14.19 -3.04
C TRP A 14 -0.89 -14.05 -2.50
N GLY A 15 -1.83 -14.83 -3.05
CA GLY A 15 -3.24 -14.77 -2.69
C GLY A 15 -3.92 -13.42 -2.95
N ASN A 16 -3.27 -12.52 -3.70
CA ASN A 16 -3.69 -11.13 -3.85
C ASN A 16 -3.83 -10.72 -5.33
N GLY A 17 -5.04 -10.91 -5.87
CA GLY A 17 -5.37 -10.55 -7.25
C GLY A 17 -5.32 -9.03 -7.54
N HIS A 18 -5.26 -8.18 -6.50
CA HIS A 18 -5.29 -6.73 -6.66
C HIS A 18 -3.94 -6.11 -7.01
N VAL A 19 -2.82 -6.87 -6.89
CA VAL A 19 -1.47 -6.34 -7.14
C VAL A 19 -1.34 -5.71 -8.53
N THR A 20 -1.85 -6.37 -9.56
CA THR A 20 -1.79 -5.85 -10.93
C THR A 20 -2.56 -4.53 -11.06
N THR A 21 -3.72 -4.42 -10.42
CA THR A 21 -4.52 -3.19 -10.39
C THR A 21 -3.79 -2.06 -9.66
N TYR A 22 -3.25 -2.32 -8.48
CA TYR A 22 -2.51 -1.30 -7.73
C TYR A 22 -1.26 -0.83 -8.47
N ARG A 23 -0.48 -1.75 -9.06
CA ARG A 23 0.71 -1.39 -9.84
C ARG A 23 0.36 -0.57 -11.08
N GLY A 24 -0.70 -0.94 -11.79
CA GLY A 24 -1.20 -0.19 -12.93
C GLY A 24 -1.65 1.22 -12.52
N LEU A 25 -2.47 1.33 -11.48
CA LEU A 25 -2.95 2.61 -10.96
C LEU A 25 -1.80 3.52 -10.53
N VAL A 26 -0.87 3.02 -9.72
CA VAL A 26 0.29 3.79 -9.25
C VAL A 26 1.15 4.25 -10.43
N ARG A 27 1.37 3.38 -11.43
CA ARG A 27 2.13 3.73 -12.63
C ARG A 27 1.47 4.87 -13.40
N GLU A 28 0.18 4.78 -13.69
CA GLU A 28 -0.53 5.81 -14.48
C GLU A 28 -0.68 7.13 -13.71
N LEU A 29 -0.88 7.09 -12.39
CA LEU A 29 -0.90 8.28 -11.54
C LEU A 29 0.46 8.99 -11.54
N LYS A 30 1.56 8.23 -11.42
CA LYS A 30 2.91 8.79 -11.52
C LYS A 30 3.20 9.36 -12.91
N ALA A 31 2.80 8.64 -13.97
CA ALA A 31 2.94 9.11 -15.36
C ALA A 31 2.16 10.42 -15.61
N SER A 32 1.05 10.63 -14.89
CA SER A 32 0.26 11.86 -14.93
C SER A 32 0.84 13.01 -14.07
N GLY A 33 2.01 12.82 -13.46
CA GLY A 33 2.68 13.85 -12.64
C GLY A 33 2.23 13.91 -11.18
N HIS A 34 1.54 12.88 -10.69
CA HIS A 34 1.19 12.78 -9.26
C HIS A 34 2.32 12.13 -8.46
N THR A 35 2.51 12.62 -7.23
CA THR A 35 3.32 11.92 -6.23
C THR A 35 2.40 10.94 -5.49
N VAL A 36 2.75 9.66 -5.48
CA VAL A 36 1.90 8.61 -4.92
C VAL A 36 2.64 7.90 -3.80
N LEU A 37 2.05 7.84 -2.61
CA LEU A 37 2.50 7.00 -1.50
C LEU A 37 1.54 5.82 -1.33
N PHE A 38 2.05 4.60 -1.43
CA PHE A 38 1.32 3.39 -1.12
C PHE A 38 1.67 2.89 0.28
N LEU A 39 0.67 2.76 1.15
CA LEU A 39 0.78 2.25 2.49
C LEU A 39 0.21 0.84 2.55
N GLU A 40 1.05 -0.13 2.88
CA GLU A 40 0.71 -1.55 3.00
C GLU A 40 0.97 -2.03 4.43
N ARG A 41 0.10 -2.90 4.94
CA ARG A 41 0.30 -3.49 6.27
C ARG A 41 1.28 -4.66 6.19
N ASP A 42 2.29 -4.68 7.05
CA ASP A 42 3.31 -5.74 7.08
C ASP A 42 2.80 -7.03 7.74
N LYS A 43 1.95 -7.76 7.02
CA LYS A 43 1.45 -9.06 7.47
C LYS A 43 2.50 -10.16 7.21
N PRO A 44 2.69 -11.12 8.13
CA PRO A 44 3.74 -12.15 8.01
C PRO A 44 3.67 -12.97 6.71
N TRP A 45 2.47 -13.27 6.21
CA TRP A 45 2.31 -14.04 4.98
C TRP A 45 2.68 -13.24 3.73
N TYR A 46 2.42 -11.94 3.67
CA TYR A 46 2.90 -11.10 2.56
C TYR A 46 4.40 -10.85 2.67
N ALA A 47 4.92 -10.66 3.88
CA ALA A 47 6.37 -10.52 4.12
C ALA A 47 7.16 -11.73 3.60
N ALA A 48 6.65 -12.94 3.82
CA ALA A 48 7.25 -14.18 3.36
C ALA A 48 7.18 -14.41 1.83
N ASN A 49 6.30 -13.68 1.12
CA ASN A 49 6.03 -13.88 -0.30
C ASN A 49 6.20 -12.59 -1.14
N ARG A 50 7.05 -11.65 -0.70
CA ARG A 50 7.30 -10.40 -1.45
C ARG A 50 7.96 -10.70 -2.79
N ASP A 51 7.36 -10.18 -3.85
CA ASP A 51 7.85 -10.27 -5.23
C ASP A 51 8.29 -8.92 -5.81
N LEU A 52 8.09 -7.83 -5.06
CA LEU A 52 8.58 -6.49 -5.38
C LEU A 52 9.37 -5.92 -4.20
N PRO A 53 10.58 -5.37 -4.42
CA PRO A 53 11.41 -4.84 -3.35
C PRO A 53 10.77 -3.59 -2.73
N VAL A 54 10.76 -3.53 -1.40
CA VAL A 54 10.38 -2.34 -0.64
C VAL A 54 11.65 -1.52 -0.41
N SER A 55 11.66 -0.25 -0.81
CA SER A 55 12.70 0.69 -0.40
C SER A 55 12.23 1.50 0.80
N SER A 56 13.09 1.64 1.82
CA SER A 56 12.80 2.39 3.06
C SER A 56 12.45 3.86 2.81
N ASP A 57 12.91 4.43 1.70
CA ASP A 57 12.70 5.84 1.33
C ASP A 57 11.79 5.98 0.10
N GLY A 58 11.11 4.91 -0.30
CA GLY A 58 10.32 4.86 -1.51
C GLY A 58 8.87 5.29 -1.37
N ASP A 59 8.21 5.32 -2.52
CA ASP A 59 6.77 5.54 -2.71
C ASP A 59 5.89 4.38 -2.18
N ILE A 60 6.49 3.35 -1.59
CA ILE A 60 5.82 2.22 -0.96
C ILE A 60 6.38 2.08 0.44
N GLN A 61 5.51 2.19 1.45
CA GLN A 61 5.88 2.13 2.86
C GLN A 61 5.04 1.09 3.58
N LEU A 62 5.67 0.42 4.55
CA LEU A 62 5.03 -0.59 5.37
C LEU A 62 4.72 -0.07 6.78
N TYR A 63 3.59 -0.51 7.33
CA TYR A 63 3.22 -0.29 8.73
C TYR A 63 2.77 -1.61 9.38
N GLY A 64 3.10 -1.85 10.65
CA GLY A 64 2.70 -3.06 11.38
C GLY A 64 1.27 -2.99 11.93
N ASP A 65 0.87 -1.82 12.43
CA ASP A 65 -0.45 -1.59 13.03
C ASP A 65 -0.98 -0.17 12.84
N VAL A 66 -2.26 0.03 13.18
CA VAL A 66 -2.94 1.33 13.04
C VAL A 66 -2.28 2.42 13.91
N PRO A 67 -1.89 2.16 15.17
CA PRO A 67 -1.13 3.14 15.94
C PRO A 67 0.19 3.57 15.29
N GLU A 68 0.93 2.65 14.65
CA GLU A 68 2.14 2.97 13.90
C GLU A 68 1.84 3.77 12.64
N LEU A 69 0.79 3.41 11.91
CA LEU A 69 0.29 4.17 10.76
C LEU A 69 0.01 5.63 11.17
N ASP A 70 -0.72 5.84 12.27
CA ASP A 70 -1.00 7.18 12.77
C ASP A 70 0.29 7.91 13.17
N ARG A 71 1.17 7.28 13.97
CA ARG A 71 2.43 7.92 14.39
C ARG A 71 3.33 8.31 13.22
N LYS A 72 3.44 7.45 12.20
CA LYS A 72 4.32 7.67 11.04
C LYS A 72 3.72 8.62 10.01
N PHE A 73 2.40 8.60 9.82
CA PHE A 73 1.76 9.24 8.67
C PHE A 73 0.72 10.32 9.02
N ALA A 74 0.33 10.51 10.28
CA ALA A 74 -0.63 11.56 10.67
C ALA A 74 -0.11 12.99 10.46
N GLY A 75 1.23 13.17 10.42
CA GLY A 75 1.88 14.45 10.20
C GLY A 75 2.18 14.77 8.73
N VAL A 76 1.90 13.85 7.81
CA VAL A 76 2.11 14.14 6.39
C VAL A 76 0.97 15.03 5.95
N GLY A 77 1.20 16.34 6.01
CA GLY A 77 0.26 17.38 5.61
C GLY A 77 -0.04 17.26 4.12
N TYR A 78 -0.99 16.39 3.77
CA TYR A 78 -1.50 16.32 2.42
C TYR A 78 -2.54 17.43 2.26
N GLU A 79 -2.11 18.57 1.72
CA GLU A 79 -3.01 19.54 1.06
C GLU A 79 -3.71 18.95 -0.19
N GLY A 80 -3.55 17.64 -0.43
CA GLY A 80 -4.04 16.90 -1.59
C GLY A 80 -5.00 15.77 -1.20
N PHE A 81 -5.86 15.41 -2.14
CA PHE A 81 -6.90 14.39 -2.03
C PHE A 81 -6.33 13.01 -1.64
N ALA A 82 -6.68 12.52 -0.45
CA ALA A 82 -6.38 11.15 -0.03
C ALA A 82 -7.48 10.20 -0.53
N VAL A 83 -7.11 9.21 -1.35
CA VAL A 83 -8.03 8.14 -1.77
C VAL A 83 -7.74 6.91 -0.93
N ALA A 84 -8.42 6.80 0.20
CA ALA A 84 -8.41 5.57 0.99
C ALA A 84 -9.28 4.51 0.29
N VAL A 85 -8.70 3.73 -0.62
CA VAL A 85 -9.37 2.54 -1.17
C VAL A 85 -9.28 1.41 -0.16
N ARG A 86 -10.27 1.32 0.73
CA ARG A 86 -10.38 0.17 1.65
C ARG A 86 -10.84 -1.06 0.87
N ILE A 87 -9.89 -1.81 0.29
CA ILE A 87 -10.18 -3.18 -0.12
C ILE A 87 -10.14 -4.03 1.15
N GLN A 88 -11.32 -4.54 1.55
CA GLN A 88 -11.47 -5.37 2.73
C GLN A 88 -10.54 -6.59 2.66
N ASP A 89 -9.87 -6.84 3.78
CA ASP A 89 -9.14 -8.05 4.09
C ASP A 89 -10.16 -9.21 4.21
N GLU A 90 -10.37 -9.96 3.12
CA GLU A 90 -11.10 -11.24 3.16
C GLU A 90 -10.12 -12.44 3.33
N GLN A 91 -8.84 -12.21 3.65
CA GLN A 91 -7.81 -13.26 3.64
C GLN A 91 -7.61 -13.96 5.00
N GLU A 92 -8.60 -13.98 5.90
CA GLU A 92 -8.69 -15.06 6.90
C GLU A 92 -9.06 -16.42 6.25
N ILE A 93 -9.38 -16.44 4.94
CA ILE A 93 -10.01 -17.57 4.25
C ILE A 93 -9.00 -18.62 3.71
N CYS A 94 -7.71 -18.31 3.54
CA CYS A 94 -6.76 -19.24 2.88
C CYS A 94 -5.82 -20.01 3.83
N MET A 95 -6.16 -20.13 5.12
CA MET A 95 -5.41 -20.94 6.10
C MET A 95 -6.22 -22.12 6.69
N LYS A 96 -7.25 -22.59 5.97
CA LYS A 96 -7.91 -23.88 6.24
C LYS A 96 -7.60 -24.88 5.14
#